data_AF-A0A3D2RPY0-F1
#
_entry.id   AF-A0A3D2RPY0-F1
#
_cell.length_a   1.000
_cell.length_b   1.000
_cell.length_c   1.000
_cell.angle_alpha   90.00
_cell.angle_beta   90.00
_cell.angle_gamma   90.00
#
_symmetry.space_group_name_H-M   'P 1'
#
loop_
_entity.id
_entity.type
_entity.pdbx_description
1 polymer ?
#
loop_
_entity_poly.entity_id
_entity_poly.type
_entity_poly.pdbx_seq_one_letter_code
_entity_poly.pdbx_strand_id
1 'polypeptide(L)'
;TPATPTTPAKIEVPTAYTFDSRFEDGKSSVSYSGQVVRQLLIQDLKIFIGNLGKDGATPASLQDLLNFYDHDDALSLQTLTTAGLPIVETTYASISSGKNLLGKISADVVLGSGGKTADDLIREWFDIVVANSQDPAKLGTAAVYTTDAGLDLSQMINKLLIGAVSYAQATSKYFAVLLDQDNTVARNGTSTYTAMEHYWDESFGYFGAARDYARYSDEQLAGKSADDFTFDSNGDGQIDLKSEYNFGLSRNAGKRDKGGSGVDFTKEIFDAYLAGRTAITNQGTVAEISVHRQIAAEGMEKVIAATAVHYINDTLGDMSKIGTADENAANHNKHWAEMKAFTMALQYNTFGKLTAADLEQLHTLMGDAPKYDAPGTAAYDATVANLTEAASIFESVLGFSSANVAGW
;
A
#
# COMPACT_ATOMS: atom_id res chain seq x y z
N THR A 1 30.32 -11.52 -41.14
CA THR A 1 30.11 -10.11 -40.75
C THR A 1 29.43 -10.13 -39.39
N PRO A 2 29.99 -9.53 -38.32
CA PRO A 2 29.23 -9.35 -37.10
C PRO A 2 28.02 -8.50 -37.48
N ALA A 3 26.80 -8.96 -37.18
CA ALA A 3 25.61 -8.17 -37.39
C ALA A 3 25.79 -6.83 -36.66
N THR A 4 25.69 -5.73 -37.39
CA THR A 4 25.59 -4.39 -36.80
C THR A 4 24.49 -4.47 -35.74
N PRO A 5 24.72 -4.07 -34.47
CA PRO A 5 23.67 -4.09 -33.47
C PRO A 5 22.54 -3.20 -34.00
N THR A 6 21.44 -3.83 -34.39
CA THR A 6 20.23 -3.14 -34.80
C THR A 6 19.73 -2.41 -33.57
N THR A 7 19.77 -1.09 -33.59
CA THR A 7 19.08 -0.26 -32.59
C THR A 7 17.66 -0.82 -32.44
N PRO A 8 17.24 -1.22 -31.23
CA PRO A 8 15.89 -1.74 -31.02
C PRO A 8 14.86 -0.76 -31.59
N ALA A 9 13.84 -1.28 -32.26
CA ALA A 9 12.73 -0.44 -32.72
C ALA A 9 12.09 0.22 -31.49
N LYS A 10 11.90 1.55 -31.55
CA LYS A 10 11.21 2.27 -30.48
C LYS A 10 9.74 1.85 -30.45
N ILE A 11 9.21 1.69 -29.25
CA ILE A 11 7.79 1.42 -29.00
C ILE A 11 7.05 2.71 -28.63
N GLU A 12 5.75 2.74 -28.91
CA GLU A 12 4.84 3.73 -28.33
C GLU A 12 4.47 3.34 -26.89
N VAL A 13 3.93 4.29 -26.13
CA VAL A 13 3.45 4.02 -24.77
C VAL A 13 2.25 3.08 -24.87
N PRO A 14 2.30 1.86 -24.30
CA PRO A 14 1.19 0.92 -24.36
C PRO A 14 0.03 1.38 -23.46
N THR A 15 -1.18 0.86 -23.70
CA THR A 15 -2.37 1.16 -22.88
C THR A 15 -2.50 0.26 -21.65
N ALA A 16 -1.76 -0.85 -21.62
CA ALA A 16 -1.63 -1.76 -20.49
C ALA A 16 -0.14 -1.94 -20.15
N TYR A 17 0.15 -2.37 -18.93
CA TYR A 17 1.49 -2.62 -18.43
C TYR A 17 2.05 -3.94 -18.98
N THR A 18 2.26 -3.94 -20.30
CA THR A 18 2.74 -5.07 -21.09
C THR A 18 3.93 -4.62 -21.91
N PHE A 19 5.08 -5.26 -21.69
CA PHE A 19 6.32 -4.96 -22.40
C PHE A 19 6.95 -6.27 -22.88
N ASP A 20 7.25 -6.30 -24.17
CA ASP A 20 7.98 -7.41 -24.78
C ASP A 20 9.47 -7.32 -24.43
N SER A 21 10.15 -8.46 -24.52
CA SER A 21 11.58 -8.56 -24.33
C SER A 21 12.33 -8.10 -25.57
N ARG A 22 13.38 -7.31 -25.35
CA ARG A 22 14.35 -6.95 -26.39
C ARG A 22 15.37 -8.07 -26.66
N PHE A 23 15.39 -9.10 -25.81
CA PHE A 23 16.38 -10.17 -25.81
C PHE A 23 15.82 -11.50 -26.29
N GLU A 24 14.53 -11.76 -26.06
CA GLU A 24 13.86 -13.00 -26.44
C GLU A 24 12.51 -12.72 -27.13
N ASP A 25 12.41 -13.07 -28.41
CA ASP A 25 11.18 -12.85 -29.19
C ASP A 25 9.97 -13.60 -28.61
N GLY A 26 8.82 -12.93 -28.57
CA GLY A 26 7.57 -13.47 -28.00
C GLY A 26 7.57 -13.68 -26.48
N LYS A 27 8.57 -13.16 -25.75
CA LYS A 27 8.61 -13.19 -24.27
C LYS A 27 8.34 -11.81 -23.69
N SER A 28 7.72 -11.76 -22.52
CA SER A 28 7.59 -10.51 -21.76
C SER A 28 8.88 -10.17 -21.02
N SER A 29 9.19 -8.87 -20.92
CA SER A 29 10.23 -8.33 -20.04
C SER A 29 9.70 -7.95 -18.65
N VAL A 30 8.39 -8.03 -18.41
CA VAL A 30 7.76 -7.60 -17.15
C VAL A 30 7.98 -8.64 -16.04
N SER A 31 8.60 -8.23 -14.93
CA SER A 31 8.87 -9.15 -13.82
C SER A 31 8.78 -8.49 -12.44
N TYR A 32 7.79 -8.92 -11.64
CA TYR A 32 7.57 -8.44 -10.26
C TYR A 32 6.77 -9.43 -9.39
N SER A 33 6.77 -10.74 -9.68
CA SER A 33 5.94 -11.70 -8.94
C SER A 33 6.27 -11.76 -7.44
N GLY A 34 7.50 -11.40 -7.06
CA GLY A 34 7.89 -11.29 -5.66
C GLY A 34 7.19 -10.17 -4.89
N GLN A 35 6.76 -9.12 -5.58
CA GLN A 35 5.99 -8.02 -5.02
C GLN A 35 4.55 -8.46 -4.76
N VAL A 36 3.97 -9.21 -5.70
CA VAL A 36 2.62 -9.77 -5.58
C VAL A 36 2.51 -10.63 -4.32
N VAL A 37 3.46 -11.53 -4.07
CA VAL A 37 3.47 -12.34 -2.84
C VAL A 37 3.49 -11.46 -1.58
N ARG A 38 4.27 -10.38 -1.56
CA ARG A 38 4.31 -9.51 -0.37
C ARG A 38 3.04 -8.69 -0.18
N GLN A 39 2.39 -8.25 -1.26
CA GLN A 39 1.06 -7.64 -1.16
C GLN A 39 0.05 -8.62 -0.56
N LEU A 40 0.09 -9.89 -1.00
CA LEU A 40 -0.76 -10.94 -0.45
C LEU A 40 -0.45 -11.22 1.01
N LEU A 41 0.81 -11.34 1.42
CA LEU A 41 1.19 -11.54 2.84
C LEU A 41 0.68 -10.39 3.73
N ILE A 42 0.80 -9.13 3.29
CA ILE A 42 0.28 -7.96 4.02
C ILE A 42 -1.25 -8.00 4.13
N GLN A 43 -1.92 -8.33 3.03
CA GLN A 43 -3.37 -8.41 2.97
C GLN A 43 -3.92 -9.58 3.79
N ASP A 44 -3.31 -10.75 3.68
CA ASP A 44 -3.75 -11.97 4.34
C ASP A 44 -3.46 -11.92 5.84
N LEU A 45 -2.36 -11.29 6.27
CA LEU A 45 -2.14 -11.00 7.69
C LEU A 45 -3.26 -10.12 8.27
N LYS A 46 -3.71 -9.10 7.52
CA LYS A 46 -4.86 -8.28 7.93
C LYS A 46 -6.15 -9.10 7.99
N ILE A 47 -6.41 -9.95 6.99
CA ILE A 47 -7.58 -10.83 6.96
C ILE A 47 -7.55 -11.79 8.16
N PHE A 48 -6.40 -12.39 8.44
CA PHE A 48 -6.20 -13.30 9.57
C PHE A 48 -6.50 -12.61 10.90
N ILE A 49 -5.89 -11.46 11.18
CA ILE A 49 -6.15 -10.70 12.42
C ILE A 49 -7.63 -10.29 12.50
N GLY A 50 -8.21 -9.83 11.40
CA GLY A 50 -9.63 -9.46 11.35
C GLY A 50 -10.57 -10.65 11.62
N ASN A 51 -10.21 -11.86 11.20
CA ASN A 51 -10.98 -13.07 11.45
C ASN A 51 -10.96 -13.49 12.93
N LEU A 52 -9.94 -13.13 13.71
CA LEU A 52 -9.94 -13.36 15.16
C LEU A 52 -11.09 -12.62 15.86
N GLY A 53 -11.58 -11.52 15.26
CA GLY A 53 -12.67 -10.73 15.80
C GLY A 53 -14.06 -11.14 15.30
N LYS A 54 -14.20 -12.35 14.74
CA LYS A 54 -15.48 -12.91 14.27
C LYS A 54 -15.92 -14.08 15.12
N ASP A 55 -17.24 -14.26 15.24
CA ASP A 55 -17.81 -15.39 15.98
C ASP A 55 -17.25 -16.74 15.51
N GLY A 56 -16.96 -17.63 16.46
CA GLY A 56 -16.32 -18.92 16.21
C GLY A 56 -14.81 -18.89 15.95
N ALA A 57 -14.13 -17.75 16.12
CA ALA A 57 -12.67 -17.67 16.03
C ALA A 57 -11.96 -18.56 17.06
N THR A 58 -10.76 -19.02 16.71
CA THR A 58 -9.86 -19.72 17.63
C THR A 58 -8.72 -18.81 18.07
N PRO A 59 -8.17 -18.97 19.29
CA PRO A 59 -7.00 -18.22 19.73
C PRO A 59 -5.82 -18.39 18.76
N ALA A 60 -5.07 -17.32 18.52
CA ALA A 60 -3.88 -17.33 17.69
C ALA A 60 -2.61 -17.49 18.53
N SER A 61 -1.59 -18.10 17.94
CA SER A 61 -0.22 -18.09 18.45
C SER A 61 0.61 -17.02 17.74
N LEU A 62 1.75 -16.64 18.33
CA LEU A 62 2.71 -15.76 17.66
C LEU A 62 3.19 -16.37 16.32
N GLN A 63 3.34 -17.69 16.27
CA GLN A 63 3.76 -18.37 15.04
C GLN A 63 2.73 -18.21 13.91
N ASP A 64 1.43 -18.18 14.21
CA ASP A 64 0.39 -17.98 13.18
C ASP A 64 0.53 -16.62 12.49
N LEU A 65 0.91 -15.58 13.24
CA LEU A 65 1.19 -14.24 12.68
C LEU A 65 2.54 -14.22 11.94
N LEU A 66 3.57 -14.85 12.51
CA LEU A 66 4.90 -14.94 11.89
C LEU A 66 4.90 -15.74 10.58
N ASN A 67 3.99 -16.69 10.41
CA ASN A 67 3.81 -17.46 9.18
C ASN A 67 3.48 -16.58 7.96
N PHE A 68 2.87 -15.41 8.18
CA PHE A 68 2.67 -14.39 7.13
C PHE A 68 3.82 -13.37 7.08
N TYR A 69 4.42 -13.05 8.22
CA TYR A 69 5.43 -11.99 8.32
C TYR A 69 6.85 -12.40 7.90
N ASP A 70 7.37 -13.49 8.47
CA ASP A 70 8.69 -14.06 8.16
C ASP A 70 8.62 -15.13 7.05
N HIS A 71 7.41 -15.64 6.78
CA HIS A 71 7.01 -16.59 5.75
C HIS A 71 8.07 -17.56 5.22
N ASP A 72 7.87 -18.85 5.50
CA ASP A 72 8.64 -19.96 4.93
C ASP A 72 7.80 -20.71 3.88
N ASP A 73 8.34 -20.86 2.66
CA ASP A 73 7.71 -21.60 1.57
C ASP A 73 7.38 -23.05 1.95
N ALA A 74 8.14 -23.65 2.88
CA ALA A 74 7.91 -25.01 3.37
C ALA A 74 6.52 -25.20 4.01
N LEU A 75 5.89 -24.11 4.47
CA LEU A 75 4.54 -24.13 5.03
C LEU A 75 3.45 -24.37 3.97
N SER A 76 3.76 -24.15 2.68
CA SER A 76 2.81 -24.30 1.56
C SER A 76 1.49 -23.56 1.77
N LEU A 77 1.54 -22.36 2.40
CA LEU A 77 0.35 -21.59 2.71
C LEU A 77 -0.36 -21.13 1.45
N GLN A 78 -1.68 -21.28 1.47
CA GLN A 78 -2.57 -20.67 0.49
C GLN A 78 -2.88 -19.24 0.91
N THR A 79 -3.07 -18.38 -0.10
CA THR A 79 -3.55 -17.03 0.15
C THR A 79 -4.97 -17.05 0.71
N LEU A 80 -5.25 -16.15 1.65
CA LEU A 80 -6.60 -15.89 2.15
C LEU A 80 -7.38 -14.92 1.24
N THR A 81 -6.70 -14.37 0.24
CA THR A 81 -7.25 -13.45 -0.73
C THR A 81 -8.23 -14.15 -1.65
N THR A 82 -9.39 -13.52 -1.85
CA THR A 82 -10.41 -13.98 -2.79
C THR A 82 -10.43 -13.11 -4.03
N ALA A 83 -10.90 -13.68 -5.14
CA ALA A 83 -11.18 -13.00 -6.40
C ALA A 83 -12.60 -13.36 -6.88
N GLY A 84 -13.11 -12.66 -7.90
CA GLY A 84 -14.44 -12.94 -8.45
C GLY A 84 -14.54 -14.22 -9.28
N LEU A 85 -13.41 -14.78 -9.66
CA LEU A 85 -13.27 -16.09 -10.31
C LEU A 85 -12.17 -16.90 -9.59
N PRO A 86 -12.03 -18.20 -9.88
CA PRO A 86 -10.93 -19.00 -9.34
C PRO A 86 -9.57 -18.35 -9.60
N ILE A 87 -8.67 -18.42 -8.62
CA ILE A 87 -7.32 -17.86 -8.72
C ILE A 87 -6.39 -18.90 -9.35
N VAL A 88 -5.57 -18.48 -10.33
CA VAL A 88 -4.65 -19.36 -11.06
C VAL A 88 -3.62 -20.03 -10.13
N GLU A 89 -2.95 -19.23 -9.30
CA GLU A 89 -1.92 -19.69 -8.35
C GLU A 89 -2.33 -19.33 -6.92
N THR A 90 -2.66 -20.35 -6.12
CA THR A 90 -3.24 -20.13 -4.79
C THR A 90 -2.24 -20.17 -3.64
N THR A 91 -1.01 -20.67 -3.86
CA THR A 91 0.04 -20.64 -2.82
C THR A 91 1.05 -19.54 -3.06
N TYR A 92 1.64 -18.98 -2.00
CA TYR A 92 2.68 -17.96 -2.15
C TYR A 92 3.88 -18.48 -2.95
N ALA A 93 4.34 -19.68 -2.64
CA ALA A 93 5.49 -20.30 -3.30
C ALA A 93 5.25 -20.61 -4.80
N SER A 94 4.00 -20.89 -5.22
CA SER A 94 3.69 -21.03 -6.65
C SER A 94 3.81 -19.70 -7.40
N ILE A 95 3.37 -18.59 -6.80
CA ILE A 95 3.46 -17.25 -7.41
C ILE A 95 4.93 -16.79 -7.47
N SER A 96 5.65 -16.89 -6.36
CA SER A 96 7.06 -16.52 -6.25
C SER A 96 7.66 -17.03 -4.94
N SER A 97 8.68 -17.89 -5.01
CA SER A 97 9.35 -18.46 -3.84
C SER A 97 10.29 -17.50 -3.11
N GLY A 98 10.53 -17.75 -1.82
CA GLY A 98 11.49 -17.07 -0.97
C GLY A 98 11.12 -15.62 -0.68
N LYS A 99 9.83 -15.32 -0.55
CA LYS A 99 9.32 -13.97 -0.32
C LYS A 99 8.72 -13.87 1.07
N ASN A 100 9.22 -12.92 1.85
CA ASN A 100 8.67 -12.54 3.15
C ASN A 100 8.65 -11.02 3.31
N LEU A 101 8.05 -10.55 4.40
CA LEU A 101 7.97 -9.13 4.76
C LEU A 101 9.20 -8.68 5.55
N LEU A 102 9.66 -9.50 6.49
CA LEU A 102 10.81 -9.19 7.36
C LEU A 102 12.07 -8.82 6.56
N GLY A 103 12.37 -9.55 5.48
CA GLY A 103 13.54 -9.27 4.64
C GLY A 103 13.40 -8.00 3.78
N LYS A 104 12.25 -7.32 3.79
CA LYS A 104 11.95 -6.13 3.00
C LYS A 104 11.46 -4.93 3.80
N ILE A 105 11.15 -5.10 5.08
CA ILE A 105 10.74 -4.00 5.93
C ILE A 105 11.88 -2.99 6.09
N SER A 106 11.56 -1.69 6.08
CA SER A 106 12.54 -0.65 6.38
C SER A 106 13.05 -0.79 7.82
N ALA A 107 14.35 -0.54 7.99
CA ALA A 107 15.00 -0.49 9.29
C ALA A 107 14.94 0.90 9.94
N ASP A 108 14.33 1.89 9.26
CA ASP A 108 14.20 3.23 9.81
C ASP A 108 13.31 3.24 11.05
N VAL A 109 13.64 4.13 11.99
CA VAL A 109 12.77 4.41 13.13
C VAL A 109 11.48 5.04 12.63
N VAL A 110 10.34 4.55 13.13
CA VAL A 110 9.04 5.16 12.84
C VAL A 110 8.94 6.48 13.60
N LEU A 111 8.70 7.58 12.88
CA LEU A 111 8.50 8.89 13.49
C LEU A 111 7.30 8.84 14.45
N GLY A 112 7.44 9.50 15.61
CA GLY A 112 6.40 9.49 16.65
C GLY A 112 6.22 8.16 17.39
N SER A 113 7.08 7.15 17.19
CA SER A 113 6.97 5.85 17.91
C SER A 113 7.75 5.77 19.23
N GLY A 114 8.50 6.82 19.58
CA GLY A 114 9.41 6.81 20.72
C GLY A 114 10.70 6.02 20.47
N GLY A 115 11.17 5.92 19.21
CA GLY A 115 12.47 5.34 18.86
C GLY A 115 12.42 3.89 18.39
N LYS A 116 11.24 3.37 18.04
CA LYS A 116 11.04 1.99 17.58
C LYS A 116 11.04 1.91 16.05
N THR A 117 11.60 0.84 15.52
CA THR A 117 11.47 0.49 14.09
C THR A 117 10.08 -0.09 13.80
N ALA A 118 9.75 -0.25 12.52
CA ALA A 118 8.51 -0.91 12.15
C ALA A 118 8.49 -2.38 12.61
N ASP A 119 9.62 -3.11 12.54
CA ASP A 119 9.69 -4.49 13.04
C ASP A 119 9.40 -4.59 14.54
N ASP A 120 9.97 -3.68 15.34
CA ASP A 120 9.72 -3.61 16.78
C ASP A 120 8.22 -3.43 17.09
N LEU A 121 7.58 -2.48 16.42
CA LEU A 121 6.15 -2.19 16.60
C LEU A 121 5.27 -3.37 16.17
N ILE A 122 5.55 -3.99 15.02
CA ILE A 122 4.77 -5.12 14.51
C ILE A 122 4.85 -6.30 15.48
N ARG A 123 6.03 -6.62 16.01
CA ARG A 123 6.20 -7.72 16.99
C ARG A 123 5.48 -7.42 18.30
N GLU A 124 5.57 -6.20 18.81
CA GLU A 124 4.84 -5.79 20.02
C GLU A 124 3.33 -5.89 19.82
N TRP A 125 2.81 -5.43 18.68
CA TRP A 125 1.38 -5.52 18.38
C TRP A 125 0.92 -6.96 18.15
N PHE A 126 1.77 -7.84 17.59
CA PHE A 126 1.49 -9.27 17.54
C PHE A 126 1.35 -9.88 18.93
N ASP A 127 2.24 -9.56 19.87
CA ASP A 127 2.15 -10.05 21.24
C ASP A 127 0.83 -9.62 21.92
N ILE A 128 0.39 -8.38 21.68
CA ILE A 128 -0.90 -7.88 22.19
C ILE A 128 -2.08 -8.65 21.57
N VAL A 129 -2.10 -8.83 20.24
CA VAL A 129 -3.16 -9.59 19.55
C VAL A 129 -3.20 -11.03 20.04
N VAL A 130 -2.05 -11.68 20.22
CA VAL A 130 -1.94 -13.04 20.74
C VAL A 130 -2.50 -13.10 22.15
N ALA A 131 -2.07 -12.22 23.05
CA ALA A 131 -2.54 -12.19 24.43
C ALA A 131 -4.06 -11.96 24.51
N ASN A 132 -4.59 -10.99 23.75
CA ASN A 132 -6.02 -10.72 23.67
C ASN A 132 -6.81 -11.91 23.09
N SER A 133 -6.25 -12.66 22.15
CA SER A 133 -6.92 -13.85 21.56
C SER A 133 -7.08 -15.00 22.55
N GLN A 134 -6.33 -15.01 23.65
CA GLN A 134 -6.50 -15.99 24.73
C GLN A 134 -7.61 -15.60 25.72
N ASP A 135 -8.13 -14.38 25.66
CA ASP A 135 -9.24 -13.91 26.49
C ASP A 135 -10.59 -14.22 25.81
N PRO A 136 -11.41 -15.14 26.35
CA PRO A 136 -12.72 -15.47 25.77
C PRO A 136 -13.70 -14.30 25.69
N ALA A 137 -13.49 -13.23 26.47
CA ALA A 137 -14.33 -12.03 26.39
C ALA A 137 -13.95 -11.12 25.22
N LYS A 138 -12.71 -11.23 24.70
CA LYS A 138 -12.20 -10.44 23.58
C LYS A 138 -12.28 -11.21 22.26
N LEU A 139 -11.92 -12.50 22.27
CA LEU A 139 -11.94 -13.37 21.11
C LEU A 139 -13.34 -13.40 20.46
N GLY A 140 -13.38 -13.34 19.13
CA GLY A 140 -14.62 -13.26 18.37
C GLY A 140 -15.27 -11.88 18.33
N THR A 141 -14.58 -10.86 18.85
CA THR A 141 -14.98 -9.44 18.75
C THR A 141 -13.80 -8.57 18.34
N ALA A 142 -14.04 -7.33 17.92
CA ALA A 142 -12.98 -6.38 17.59
C ALA A 142 -12.01 -6.08 18.76
N ALA A 143 -12.42 -6.35 20.01
CA ALA A 143 -11.56 -6.20 21.18
C ALA A 143 -10.33 -7.11 21.14
N VAL A 144 -10.35 -8.19 20.35
CA VAL A 144 -9.18 -9.08 20.20
C VAL A 144 -7.97 -8.37 19.60
N TYR A 145 -8.20 -7.39 18.71
CA TYR A 145 -7.15 -6.60 18.06
C TYR A 145 -7.22 -5.13 18.43
N THR A 146 -7.93 -4.78 19.51
CA THR A 146 -7.98 -3.40 20.01
C THR A 146 -7.23 -3.31 21.33
N THR A 147 -6.33 -2.34 21.48
CA THR A 147 -5.65 -2.10 22.77
C THR A 147 -6.59 -1.44 23.77
N ASP A 148 -6.25 -1.46 25.06
CA ASP A 148 -7.03 -0.77 26.09
C ASP A 148 -7.10 0.75 25.87
N ALA A 149 -6.15 1.32 25.14
CA ALA A 149 -6.15 2.72 24.71
C ALA A 149 -6.96 2.98 23.42
N GLY A 150 -7.55 1.95 22.82
CA GLY A 150 -8.42 2.06 21.65
C GLY A 150 -7.71 1.95 20.29
N LEU A 151 -6.43 1.56 20.24
CA LEU A 151 -5.74 1.36 18.95
C LEU A 151 -6.24 0.08 18.29
N ASP A 152 -6.84 0.18 17.10
CA ASP A 152 -7.13 -0.98 16.23
C ASP A 152 -5.83 -1.47 15.58
N LEU A 153 -5.25 -2.52 16.16
CA LEU A 153 -4.00 -3.12 15.73
C LEU A 153 -4.09 -3.78 14.35
N SER A 154 -5.28 -4.22 13.91
CA SER A 154 -5.45 -4.72 12.54
C SER A 154 -5.15 -3.63 11.52
N GLN A 155 -5.61 -2.40 11.77
CA GLN A 155 -5.30 -1.26 10.92
C GLN A 155 -3.85 -0.81 11.10
N MET A 156 -3.36 -0.65 12.32
CA MET A 156 -1.99 -0.19 12.58
C MET A 156 -0.95 -1.10 11.89
N ILE A 157 -1.07 -2.43 12.08
CA ILE A 157 -0.19 -3.43 11.46
C ILE A 157 -0.23 -3.32 9.94
N ASN A 158 -1.44 -3.34 9.35
CA ASN A 158 -1.58 -3.37 7.91
C ASN A 158 -1.04 -2.11 7.23
N LYS A 159 -1.36 -0.92 7.76
CA LYS A 159 -0.96 0.35 7.13
C LYS A 159 0.51 0.66 7.34
N LEU A 160 1.05 0.31 8.52
CA LEU A 160 2.48 0.42 8.74
C LEU A 160 3.25 -0.48 7.78
N LEU A 161 2.80 -1.72 7.52
CA LEU A 161 3.44 -2.60 6.53
C LEU A 161 3.30 -2.08 5.09
N ILE A 162 2.16 -1.49 4.73
CA ILE A 162 2.02 -0.80 3.43
C ILE A 162 3.09 0.29 3.28
N GLY A 163 3.36 1.06 4.33
CA GLY A 163 4.42 2.07 4.36
C GLY A 163 5.82 1.48 4.35
N ALA A 164 6.16 0.72 5.40
CA ALA A 164 7.51 0.24 5.68
C ALA A 164 7.98 -0.88 4.74
N VAL A 165 7.07 -1.58 4.05
CA VAL A 165 7.42 -2.57 3.03
C VAL A 165 7.07 -2.05 1.65
N SER A 166 5.79 -1.93 1.29
CA SER A 166 5.42 -1.69 -0.11
C SER A 166 5.90 -0.33 -0.61
N TYR A 167 5.55 0.74 0.11
CA TYR A 167 5.88 2.09 -0.29
C TYR A 167 7.38 2.40 -0.17
N ALA A 168 8.02 1.96 0.92
CA ALA A 168 9.46 2.03 1.13
C ALA A 168 10.24 1.35 0.00
N GLN A 169 9.81 0.14 -0.38
CA GLN A 169 10.47 -0.59 -1.44
C GLN A 169 10.25 0.09 -2.80
N ALA A 170 9.01 0.45 -3.16
CA ALA A 170 8.72 1.11 -4.43
C ALA A 170 9.59 2.37 -4.63
N THR A 171 9.60 3.25 -3.63
CA THR A 171 10.22 4.57 -3.72
C THR A 171 11.68 4.52 -3.27
N SER A 172 11.91 4.42 -1.97
CA SER A 172 13.21 4.57 -1.33
C SER A 172 14.19 3.43 -1.64
N LYS A 173 13.72 2.27 -2.13
CA LYS A 173 14.60 1.20 -2.60
C LYS A 173 14.76 1.15 -4.11
N TYR A 174 13.69 0.91 -4.86
CA TYR A 174 13.79 0.65 -6.30
C TYR A 174 13.97 1.93 -7.10
N PHE A 175 13.06 2.90 -6.91
CA PHE A 175 13.19 4.18 -7.59
C PHE A 175 14.46 4.92 -7.18
N ALA A 176 14.85 4.96 -5.90
CA ALA A 176 16.02 5.70 -5.44
C ALA A 176 17.31 5.36 -6.21
N VAL A 177 17.57 4.08 -6.49
CA VAL A 177 18.80 3.60 -7.16
C VAL A 177 18.60 3.21 -8.63
N LEU A 178 17.40 3.46 -9.19
CA LEU A 178 17.02 3.05 -10.54
C LEU A 178 18.03 3.52 -11.61
N LEU A 179 18.46 4.77 -11.53
CA LEU A 179 19.30 5.40 -12.56
C LEU A 179 20.75 4.88 -12.56
N ASP A 180 21.14 4.18 -11.51
CA ASP A 180 22.44 3.50 -11.41
C ASP A 180 22.41 2.11 -12.05
N GLN A 181 21.22 1.60 -12.42
CA GLN A 181 21.07 0.26 -12.99
C GLN A 181 21.38 0.22 -14.48
N ASP A 182 21.95 -0.90 -14.93
CA ASP A 182 22.24 -1.11 -16.36
C ASP A 182 20.96 -1.36 -17.16
N ASN A 183 20.91 -0.76 -18.36
CA ASN A 183 19.84 -0.91 -19.34
C ASN A 183 20.33 -1.34 -20.74
N THR A 184 21.56 -1.82 -20.84
CA THR A 184 22.21 -2.18 -22.11
C THR A 184 22.23 -3.67 -22.40
N VAL A 185 22.25 -4.51 -21.37
CA VAL A 185 22.30 -5.98 -21.50
C VAL A 185 21.21 -6.67 -20.67
N ALA A 186 20.89 -7.90 -21.06
CA ALA A 186 20.08 -8.81 -20.26
C ALA A 186 20.66 -8.93 -18.85
N ARG A 187 19.82 -8.80 -17.83
CA ARG A 187 20.24 -8.96 -16.44
C ARG A 187 20.84 -10.35 -16.25
N ASN A 188 21.97 -10.43 -15.55
CA ASN A 188 22.75 -11.66 -15.35
C ASN A 188 23.15 -12.38 -16.65
N GLY A 189 23.04 -11.71 -17.82
CA GLY A 189 23.32 -12.27 -19.14
C GLY A 189 22.25 -13.22 -19.70
N THR A 190 21.17 -13.51 -18.95
CA THR A 190 20.18 -14.53 -19.34
C THR A 190 18.73 -14.14 -19.10
N SER A 191 18.43 -13.02 -18.42
CA SER A 191 17.05 -12.58 -18.20
C SER A 191 16.42 -11.99 -19.47
N THR A 192 15.09 -12.02 -19.55
CA THR A 192 14.31 -11.37 -20.62
C THR A 192 14.23 -9.84 -20.50
N TYR A 193 14.92 -9.26 -19.52
CA TYR A 193 14.88 -7.85 -19.17
C TYR A 193 16.25 -7.36 -18.68
N THR A 194 16.45 -6.05 -18.65
CA THR A 194 17.62 -5.41 -18.04
C THR A 194 17.46 -5.20 -16.54
N ALA A 195 18.53 -4.77 -15.86
CA ALA A 195 18.43 -4.44 -14.44
C ALA A 195 17.52 -3.22 -14.20
N MET A 196 17.63 -2.17 -15.02
CA MET A 196 16.79 -0.97 -14.89
C MET A 196 15.31 -1.29 -15.14
N GLU A 197 15.02 -2.09 -16.17
CA GLU A 197 13.67 -2.59 -16.47
C GLU A 197 13.06 -3.34 -15.28
N HIS A 198 13.82 -4.27 -14.70
CA HIS A 198 13.37 -5.01 -13.52
C HIS A 198 13.12 -4.12 -12.31
N TYR A 199 14.00 -3.14 -12.03
CA TYR A 199 13.82 -2.24 -10.89
C TYR A 199 12.56 -1.38 -11.05
N TRP A 200 12.28 -0.94 -12.28
CA TRP A 200 11.04 -0.22 -12.57
C TRP A 200 9.81 -1.11 -12.35
N ASP A 201 9.85 -2.35 -12.86
CA ASP A 201 8.79 -3.34 -12.72
C ASP A 201 8.54 -3.72 -11.24
N GLU A 202 9.60 -3.84 -10.43
CA GLU A 202 9.48 -4.09 -8.99
C GLU A 202 8.83 -2.90 -8.26
N SER A 203 9.07 -1.65 -8.67
CA SER A 203 8.32 -0.52 -8.11
C SER A 203 6.84 -0.60 -8.47
N PHE A 204 6.51 -0.89 -9.73
CA PHE A 204 5.12 -1.06 -10.18
C PHE A 204 4.40 -2.17 -9.40
N GLY A 205 5.05 -3.31 -9.18
CA GLY A 205 4.48 -4.39 -8.37
C GLY A 205 4.13 -3.98 -6.94
N TYR A 206 4.88 -3.05 -6.33
CA TYR A 206 4.57 -2.50 -5.01
C TYR A 206 3.51 -1.40 -5.01
N PHE A 207 3.30 -0.69 -6.13
CA PHE A 207 2.08 0.10 -6.31
C PHE A 207 0.83 -0.80 -6.32
N GLY A 208 0.98 -2.01 -6.87
CA GLY A 208 -0.01 -3.08 -6.76
C GLY A 208 -1.23 -2.88 -7.66
N ALA A 209 -1.04 -2.28 -8.83
CA ALA A 209 -2.09 -2.20 -9.85
C ALA A 209 -2.10 -3.45 -10.75
N ALA A 210 -3.28 -3.79 -11.26
CA ALA A 210 -3.42 -4.73 -12.37
C ALA A 210 -2.68 -4.19 -13.61
N ARG A 211 -2.30 -5.07 -14.54
CA ARG A 211 -1.60 -4.64 -15.77
C ARG A 211 -2.51 -3.84 -16.68
N ASP A 212 -3.81 -4.07 -16.66
CA ASP A 212 -4.80 -3.32 -17.42
C ASP A 212 -5.53 -2.28 -16.57
N TYR A 213 -4.83 -1.68 -15.60
CA TYR A 213 -5.40 -0.76 -14.61
C TYR A 213 -6.26 0.38 -15.18
N ALA A 214 -5.91 0.91 -16.36
CA ALA A 214 -6.71 1.93 -17.06
C ALA A 214 -8.12 1.47 -17.48
N ARG A 215 -8.42 0.17 -17.38
CA ARG A 215 -9.74 -0.41 -17.65
C ARG A 215 -10.73 -0.19 -16.51
N TYR A 216 -10.25 -0.03 -15.28
CA TYR A 216 -11.10 0.07 -14.10
C TYR A 216 -11.58 1.51 -13.92
N SER A 217 -12.86 1.69 -13.61
CA SER A 217 -13.33 2.98 -13.12
C SER A 217 -12.94 3.19 -11.66
N ASP A 218 -12.98 4.45 -11.20
CA ASP A 218 -12.75 4.77 -9.80
C ASP A 218 -13.78 4.10 -8.88
N GLU A 219 -15.03 3.93 -9.33
CA GLU A 219 -16.04 3.19 -8.58
C GLU A 219 -15.69 1.71 -8.41
N GLN A 220 -15.17 1.08 -9.45
CA GLN A 220 -14.70 -0.30 -9.44
C GLN A 220 -13.53 -0.47 -8.46
N LEU A 221 -12.51 0.38 -8.57
CA LEU A 221 -11.36 0.37 -7.67
C LEU A 221 -11.77 0.65 -6.20
N ALA A 222 -12.75 1.53 -5.99
CA ALA A 222 -13.35 1.84 -4.69
C ALA A 222 -14.35 0.79 -4.18
N GLY A 223 -14.59 -0.28 -4.94
CA GLY A 223 -15.54 -1.34 -4.62
C GLY A 223 -15.26 -2.10 -3.32
N LYS A 224 -16.19 -2.94 -2.88
CA LYS A 224 -16.06 -3.69 -1.62
C LYS A 224 -15.81 -5.18 -1.84
N SER A 225 -16.17 -5.68 -3.02
CA SER A 225 -16.03 -7.09 -3.41
C SER A 225 -14.86 -7.24 -4.37
N ALA A 226 -14.19 -8.40 -4.34
CA ALA A 226 -13.05 -8.63 -5.20
C ALA A 226 -13.39 -8.48 -6.69
N ASP A 227 -14.59 -8.89 -7.08
CA ASP A 227 -15.16 -8.73 -8.43
C ASP A 227 -15.10 -7.29 -8.94
N ASP A 228 -15.20 -6.29 -8.04
CA ASP A 228 -15.19 -4.88 -8.43
C ASP A 228 -13.81 -4.46 -8.96
N PHE A 229 -12.74 -5.09 -8.49
CA PHE A 229 -11.35 -4.66 -8.73
C PHE A 229 -10.45 -5.79 -9.27
N THR A 230 -11.06 -6.83 -9.82
CA THR A 230 -10.40 -7.87 -10.63
C THR A 230 -11.00 -7.92 -12.04
N PHE A 231 -10.20 -8.31 -13.03
CA PHE A 231 -10.70 -8.47 -14.39
C PHE A 231 -10.00 -9.64 -15.08
N ASP A 232 -10.75 -10.63 -15.56
CA ASP A 232 -10.21 -11.72 -16.40
C ASP A 232 -9.94 -11.18 -17.81
N SER A 233 -8.74 -10.63 -18.00
CA SER A 233 -8.37 -9.89 -19.19
C SER A 233 -8.01 -10.82 -20.34
N ASN A 234 -7.63 -12.07 -20.04
CA ASN A 234 -7.30 -13.08 -21.03
C ASN A 234 -8.51 -13.98 -21.43
N GLY A 235 -9.60 -13.95 -20.66
CA GLY A 235 -10.84 -14.69 -20.91
C GLY A 235 -10.78 -16.18 -20.58
N ASP A 236 -9.88 -16.62 -19.70
CA ASP A 236 -9.67 -18.02 -19.35
C ASP A 236 -10.58 -18.52 -18.20
N GLY A 237 -11.39 -17.63 -17.62
CA GLY A 237 -12.31 -17.93 -16.53
C GLY A 237 -11.63 -17.97 -15.16
N GLN A 238 -10.41 -17.47 -15.03
CA GLN A 238 -9.65 -17.38 -13.78
C GLN A 238 -9.06 -15.97 -13.60
N ILE A 239 -8.53 -15.67 -12.41
CA ILE A 239 -7.80 -14.42 -12.12
C ILE A 239 -6.33 -14.75 -11.82
N ASP A 240 -5.42 -14.16 -12.61
CA ASP A 240 -3.99 -14.11 -12.30
C ASP A 240 -3.69 -12.92 -11.38
N LEU A 241 -3.38 -13.19 -10.12
CA LEU A 241 -3.01 -12.17 -9.13
C LEU A 241 -1.80 -11.31 -9.53
N LYS A 242 -0.99 -11.76 -10.50
CA LYS A 242 0.16 -11.00 -11.03
C LYS A 242 -0.23 -9.93 -12.04
N SER A 243 -1.42 -10.01 -12.64
CA SER A 243 -1.81 -9.10 -13.72
C SER A 243 -3.23 -8.58 -13.68
N GLU A 244 -4.14 -9.21 -12.95
CA GLU A 244 -5.59 -9.01 -13.06
C GLU A 244 -6.24 -8.62 -11.73
N TYR A 245 -5.42 -8.22 -10.75
CA TYR A 245 -5.84 -7.89 -9.39
C TYR A 245 -5.25 -6.57 -8.93
N ASN A 246 -6.09 -5.72 -8.32
CA ASN A 246 -5.66 -4.45 -7.72
C ASN A 246 -5.55 -4.55 -6.19
N PHE A 247 -4.37 -4.26 -5.67
CA PHE A 247 -4.02 -4.30 -4.24
C PHE A 247 -4.14 -2.92 -3.56
N GLY A 248 -3.91 -2.89 -2.25
CA GLY A 248 -4.23 -1.77 -1.36
C GLY A 248 -4.00 -0.34 -1.89
N LEU A 249 -2.79 -0.01 -2.35
CA LEU A 249 -2.46 1.37 -2.72
C LEU A 249 -3.12 1.81 -4.03
N SER A 250 -3.08 0.98 -5.09
CA SER A 250 -3.77 1.25 -6.34
C SER A 250 -5.29 1.39 -6.14
N ARG A 251 -5.87 0.61 -5.22
CA ARG A 251 -7.29 0.77 -4.87
C ARG A 251 -7.56 2.06 -4.09
N ASN A 252 -6.67 2.48 -3.22
CA ASN A 252 -6.81 3.75 -2.51
C ASN A 252 -6.75 4.94 -3.45
N ALA A 253 -5.98 4.88 -4.55
CA ALA A 253 -6.01 5.90 -5.59
C ALA A 253 -7.44 6.09 -6.13
N GLY A 254 -8.10 5.02 -6.59
CA GLY A 254 -9.48 5.11 -7.09
C GLY A 254 -10.49 5.55 -6.04
N LYS A 255 -10.31 5.18 -4.76
CA LYS A 255 -11.14 5.72 -3.67
C LYS A 255 -11.00 7.24 -3.52
N ARG A 256 -9.78 7.76 -3.66
CA ARG A 256 -9.52 9.19 -3.49
C ARG A 256 -9.92 10.00 -4.72
N ASP A 257 -9.82 9.42 -5.90
CA ASP A 257 -10.36 10.02 -7.12
C ASP A 257 -11.89 10.09 -7.08
N LYS A 258 -12.55 8.97 -6.73
CA LYS A 258 -14.00 8.94 -6.52
C LYS A 258 -14.50 9.95 -5.49
N GLY A 259 -13.75 10.11 -4.40
CA GLY A 259 -14.09 11.05 -3.31
C GLY A 259 -13.65 12.49 -3.58
N GLY A 260 -12.90 12.75 -4.65
CA GLY A 260 -12.31 14.04 -4.96
C GLY A 260 -12.90 14.69 -6.20
N SER A 261 -12.51 15.94 -6.45
CA SER A 261 -12.82 16.69 -7.66
C SER A 261 -11.54 17.26 -8.27
N GLY A 262 -11.41 17.12 -9.59
CA GLY A 262 -10.23 17.61 -10.33
C GLY A 262 -8.93 16.89 -10.02
N VAL A 263 -9.00 15.69 -9.43
CA VAL A 263 -7.87 14.78 -9.20
C VAL A 263 -8.11 13.49 -9.97
N ASP A 264 -7.02 12.85 -10.39
CA ASP A 264 -7.02 11.56 -11.10
C ASP A 264 -5.69 10.84 -10.83
N PHE A 265 -5.50 10.40 -9.58
CA PHE A 265 -4.31 9.71 -9.10
C PHE A 265 -4.14 8.34 -9.75
N THR A 266 -5.22 7.63 -10.04
CA THR A 266 -5.18 6.34 -10.75
C THR A 266 -4.49 6.53 -12.10
N LYS A 267 -4.94 7.51 -12.90
CA LYS A 267 -4.34 7.82 -14.19
C LYS A 267 -2.95 8.43 -14.07
N GLU A 268 -2.75 9.43 -13.21
CA GLU A 268 -1.46 10.13 -13.06
C GLU A 268 -0.32 9.14 -12.77
N ILE A 269 -0.54 8.22 -11.84
CA ILE A 269 0.46 7.23 -11.44
C ILE A 269 0.66 6.19 -12.54
N PHE A 270 -0.43 5.68 -13.14
CA PHE A 270 -0.33 4.62 -14.13
C PHE A 270 0.29 5.08 -15.44
N ASP A 271 -0.11 6.25 -15.94
CA ASP A 271 0.50 6.87 -17.12
C ASP A 271 2.00 7.10 -16.89
N ALA A 272 2.41 7.51 -15.68
CA ALA A 272 3.82 7.65 -15.34
C ALA A 272 4.56 6.31 -15.38
N TYR A 273 3.98 5.24 -14.85
CA TYR A 273 4.55 3.89 -14.93
C TYR A 273 4.70 3.40 -16.37
N LEU A 274 3.68 3.60 -17.22
CA LEU A 274 3.72 3.21 -18.63
C LEU A 274 4.74 4.02 -19.43
N ALA A 275 4.73 5.35 -19.28
CA ALA A 275 5.62 6.24 -20.01
C ALA A 275 7.08 6.08 -19.57
N GLY A 276 7.34 5.95 -18.26
CA GLY A 276 8.70 5.72 -17.77
C GLY A 276 9.25 4.35 -18.16
N ARG A 277 8.43 3.28 -18.11
CA ARG A 277 8.87 1.95 -18.60
C ARG A 277 9.14 1.96 -20.10
N THR A 278 8.32 2.70 -20.86
CA THR A 278 8.53 2.93 -22.30
C THR A 278 9.84 3.68 -22.56
N ALA A 279 10.13 4.74 -21.81
CA ALA A 279 11.39 5.47 -21.91
C ALA A 279 12.59 4.56 -21.63
N ILE A 280 12.51 3.68 -20.62
CA ILE A 280 13.56 2.69 -20.35
C ILE A 280 13.72 1.72 -21.54
N THR A 281 12.63 1.13 -22.04
CA THR A 281 12.69 0.21 -23.20
C THR A 281 13.30 0.88 -24.44
N ASN A 282 12.93 2.13 -24.69
CA ASN A 282 13.40 2.94 -25.81
C ASN A 282 14.82 3.51 -25.62
N GLN A 283 15.48 3.18 -24.51
CA GLN A 283 16.79 3.70 -24.12
C GLN A 283 16.80 5.25 -24.13
N GLY A 284 15.73 5.83 -23.60
CA GLY A 284 15.54 7.26 -23.39
C GLY A 284 16.55 7.85 -22.42
N THR A 285 16.52 9.17 -22.28
CA THR A 285 17.52 9.87 -21.46
C THR A 285 17.22 9.71 -19.96
N VAL A 286 18.26 9.87 -19.13
CA VAL A 286 18.10 9.90 -17.66
C VAL A 286 17.08 10.97 -17.23
N ALA A 287 17.06 12.13 -17.89
CA ALA A 287 16.12 13.21 -17.58
C ALA A 287 14.67 12.77 -17.83
N GLU A 288 14.41 12.11 -18.96
CA GLU A 288 13.08 11.58 -19.32
C GLU A 288 12.58 10.54 -18.32
N ILE A 289 13.42 9.55 -17.98
CA ILE A 289 13.09 8.50 -17.01
C ILE A 289 12.86 9.10 -15.60
N SER A 290 13.68 10.08 -15.21
CA SER A 290 13.60 10.73 -13.90
C SER A 290 12.28 11.45 -13.68
N VAL A 291 11.73 12.10 -14.72
CA VAL A 291 10.43 12.79 -14.65
C VAL A 291 9.32 11.81 -14.29
N HIS A 292 9.22 10.69 -15.00
CA HIS A 292 8.17 9.70 -14.76
C HIS A 292 8.32 9.01 -13.40
N ARG A 293 9.55 8.74 -12.97
CA ARG A 293 9.84 8.19 -11.64
C ARG A 293 9.33 9.12 -10.53
N GLN A 294 9.61 10.42 -10.67
CA GLN A 294 9.17 11.45 -9.71
C GLN A 294 7.64 11.52 -9.66
N ILE A 295 6.96 11.56 -10.82
CA ILE A 295 5.49 11.61 -10.88
C ILE A 295 4.88 10.39 -10.19
N ALA A 296 5.37 9.18 -10.47
CA ALA A 296 4.85 7.97 -9.81
C ALA A 296 5.08 7.98 -8.29
N ALA A 297 6.26 8.42 -7.82
CA ALA A 297 6.57 8.48 -6.39
C ALA A 297 5.73 9.54 -5.64
N GLU A 298 5.61 10.75 -6.20
CA GLU A 298 4.78 11.82 -5.64
C GLU A 298 3.29 11.48 -5.71
N GLY A 299 2.82 10.83 -6.78
CA GLY A 299 1.44 10.37 -6.89
C GLY A 299 1.10 9.37 -5.79
N MET A 300 1.98 8.41 -5.51
CA MET A 300 1.80 7.49 -4.38
C MET A 300 1.78 8.21 -3.02
N GLU A 301 2.60 9.26 -2.83
CA GLU A 301 2.54 10.11 -1.62
C GLU A 301 1.17 10.78 -1.48
N LYS A 302 0.69 11.40 -2.57
CA LYS A 302 -0.63 12.06 -2.59
C LYS A 302 -1.76 11.10 -2.25
N VAL A 303 -1.73 9.86 -2.77
CA VAL A 303 -2.74 8.84 -2.45
C VAL A 303 -2.76 8.49 -0.97
N ILE A 304 -1.58 8.26 -0.37
CA ILE A 304 -1.46 7.94 1.06
C ILE A 304 -1.92 9.13 1.91
N ALA A 305 -1.50 10.34 1.58
CA ALA A 305 -1.86 11.55 2.32
C ALA A 305 -3.34 11.90 2.19
N ALA A 306 -3.92 11.84 0.99
CA ALA A 306 -5.36 12.02 0.78
C ALA A 306 -6.17 10.96 1.54
N THR A 307 -5.64 9.74 1.67
CA THR A 307 -6.25 8.69 2.50
C THR A 307 -6.12 9.00 3.99
N ALA A 308 -5.01 9.58 4.45
CA ALA A 308 -4.89 10.06 5.83
C ALA A 308 -5.88 11.20 6.12
N VAL A 309 -6.06 12.15 5.20
CA VAL A 309 -7.08 13.23 5.30
C VAL A 309 -8.49 12.68 5.39
N HIS A 310 -8.85 11.69 4.56
CA HIS A 310 -10.14 10.99 4.68
C HIS A 310 -10.37 10.46 6.11
N TYR A 311 -9.36 9.82 6.69
CA TYR A 311 -9.48 9.29 8.04
C TYR A 311 -9.40 10.34 9.14
N ILE A 312 -8.80 11.52 8.90
CA ILE A 312 -8.98 12.70 9.76
C ILE A 312 -10.47 13.06 9.81
N ASN A 313 -11.12 13.18 8.64
CA ASN A 313 -12.52 13.58 8.54
C ASN A 313 -13.46 12.54 9.16
N ASP A 314 -13.23 11.26 8.91
CA ASP A 314 -14.00 10.17 9.54
C ASP A 314 -13.82 10.15 11.06
N THR A 315 -12.59 10.36 11.57
CA THR A 315 -12.31 10.46 13.00
C THR A 315 -13.05 11.64 13.64
N LEU A 316 -13.00 12.82 13.01
CA LEU A 316 -13.76 13.99 13.46
C LEU A 316 -15.28 13.73 13.46
N GLY A 317 -15.76 13.07 12.40
CA GLY A 317 -17.16 12.66 12.27
C GLY A 317 -17.60 11.71 13.38
N ASP A 318 -16.76 10.75 13.76
CA ASP A 318 -17.05 9.83 14.86
C ASP A 318 -16.96 10.50 16.22
N MET A 319 -15.98 11.38 16.43
CA MET A 319 -15.87 12.16 17.66
C MET A 319 -17.11 13.02 17.92
N SER A 320 -17.71 13.60 16.87
CA SER A 320 -18.92 14.43 16.99
C SER A 320 -20.14 13.67 17.54
N LYS A 321 -20.11 12.33 17.51
CA LYS A 321 -21.18 11.45 17.98
C LYS A 321 -20.96 10.94 19.41
N ILE A 322 -19.82 11.23 20.04
CA ILE A 322 -19.52 10.77 21.41
C ILE A 322 -20.59 11.28 22.38
N GLY A 323 -21.10 10.40 23.24
CA GLY A 323 -22.16 10.69 24.20
C GLY A 323 -23.56 10.72 23.60
N THR A 324 -23.72 10.38 22.32
CA THR A 324 -25.02 10.29 21.62
C THR A 324 -25.43 8.84 21.37
N ALA A 325 -26.65 8.63 20.88
CA ALA A 325 -27.12 7.30 20.48
C ALA A 325 -26.38 6.74 19.24
N ASP A 326 -25.70 7.59 18.48
CA ASP A 326 -24.97 7.22 17.26
C ASP A 326 -23.46 7.00 17.53
N GLU A 327 -23.02 7.05 18.80
CA GLU A 327 -21.64 6.76 19.18
C GLU A 327 -21.24 5.34 18.76
N ASN A 328 -20.09 5.22 18.09
CA ASN A 328 -19.53 3.93 17.72
C ASN A 328 -18.02 3.92 17.95
N ALA A 329 -17.63 3.46 19.15
CA ALA A 329 -16.22 3.36 19.54
C ALA A 329 -15.39 2.47 18.60
N ALA A 330 -15.97 1.41 18.03
CA ALA A 330 -15.24 0.53 17.12
C ALA A 330 -14.87 1.26 15.81
N ASN A 331 -15.78 2.05 15.25
CA ASN A 331 -15.49 2.88 14.08
C ASN A 331 -14.47 3.97 14.42
N HIS A 332 -14.64 4.68 15.54
CA HIS A 332 -13.71 5.71 15.97
C HIS A 332 -12.28 5.18 16.12
N ASN A 333 -12.12 4.04 16.79
CA ASN A 333 -10.84 3.35 16.99
C ASN A 333 -10.18 2.98 15.67
N LYS A 334 -10.98 2.43 14.76
CA LYS A 334 -10.53 2.02 13.43
C LYS A 334 -10.10 3.22 12.59
N HIS A 335 -10.92 4.27 12.49
CA HIS A 335 -10.63 5.44 11.67
C HIS A 335 -9.43 6.21 12.21
N TRP A 336 -9.32 6.38 13.53
CA TRP A 336 -8.13 6.98 14.15
C TRP A 336 -6.87 6.16 13.85
N ALA A 337 -6.94 4.83 13.92
CA ALA A 337 -5.81 3.96 13.60
C ALA A 337 -5.41 4.03 12.12
N GLU A 338 -6.37 4.09 11.18
CA GLU A 338 -6.08 4.29 9.77
C GLU A 338 -5.42 5.66 9.52
N MET A 339 -5.93 6.74 10.13
CA MET A 339 -5.32 8.07 10.09
C MET A 339 -3.85 8.06 10.56
N LYS A 340 -3.59 7.52 11.76
CA LYS A 340 -2.25 7.51 12.35
C LYS A 340 -1.29 6.66 11.51
N ALA A 341 -1.70 5.46 11.10
CA ALA A 341 -0.82 4.52 10.41
C ALA A 341 -0.55 4.89 8.94
N PHE A 342 -1.50 5.51 8.24
CA PHE A 342 -1.19 6.09 6.91
C PHE A 342 -0.23 7.28 7.04
N THR A 343 -0.32 8.07 8.11
CA THR A 343 0.66 9.13 8.38
C THR A 343 2.05 8.54 8.66
N MET A 344 2.14 7.45 9.43
CA MET A 344 3.41 6.71 9.62
C MET A 344 3.97 6.18 8.30
N ALA A 345 3.12 5.80 7.34
CA ALA A 345 3.57 5.30 6.05
C ALA A 345 4.30 6.38 5.21
N LEU A 346 3.96 7.66 5.37
CA LEU A 346 4.48 8.75 4.54
C LEU A 346 5.98 9.00 4.71
N GLN A 347 6.59 8.58 5.83
CA GLN A 347 8.03 8.77 6.05
C GLN A 347 8.91 8.00 5.07
N TYR A 348 8.38 6.96 4.43
CA TYR A 348 9.18 5.98 3.68
C TYR A 348 9.41 6.34 2.21
N ASN A 349 9.27 7.62 1.84
CA ASN A 349 9.50 8.09 0.48
C ASN A 349 10.63 9.11 0.39
N THR A 350 11.76 8.71 -0.18
CA THR A 350 12.89 9.61 -0.46
C THR A 350 12.56 10.71 -1.48
N PHE A 351 11.45 10.61 -2.20
CA PHE A 351 10.96 11.61 -3.14
C PHE A 351 9.81 12.45 -2.56
N GLY A 352 9.44 12.22 -1.29
CA GLY A 352 8.31 12.87 -0.65
C GLY A 352 8.50 14.37 -0.47
N LYS A 353 7.39 15.10 -0.54
CA LYS A 353 7.34 16.54 -0.26
C LYS A 353 7.18 16.83 1.22
N LEU A 354 6.55 15.94 1.97
CA LEU A 354 6.46 16.05 3.42
C LEU A 354 7.83 15.82 4.05
N THR A 355 8.31 16.79 4.81
CA THR A 355 9.58 16.67 5.54
C THR A 355 9.41 15.85 6.82
N ALA A 356 10.52 15.40 7.39
CA ALA A 356 10.50 14.74 8.71
C ALA A 356 9.85 15.65 9.79
N ALA A 357 10.08 16.96 9.73
CA ALA A 357 9.48 17.93 10.65
C ALA A 357 7.95 18.02 10.48
N ASP A 358 7.45 18.02 9.24
CA ASP A 358 6.01 18.01 8.97
C ASP A 358 5.36 16.73 9.55
N LEU A 359 6.02 15.58 9.36
CA LEU A 359 5.53 14.28 9.85
C LEU A 359 5.57 14.19 11.38
N GLU A 360 6.61 14.71 12.03
CA GLU A 360 6.69 14.80 13.51
C GLU A 360 5.58 15.72 14.07
N GLN A 361 5.30 16.84 13.41
CA GLN A 361 4.20 17.72 13.78
C GLN A 361 2.85 17.02 13.60
N LEU A 362 2.62 16.35 12.48
CA LEU A 362 1.40 15.56 12.25
C LEU A 362 1.19 14.49 13.34
N HIS A 363 2.24 13.76 13.71
CA HIS A 363 2.16 12.78 14.79
C HIS A 363 1.86 13.40 16.15
N THR A 364 2.37 14.60 16.42
CA THR A 364 2.08 15.36 17.64
C THR A 364 0.60 15.80 17.68
N LEU A 365 0.09 16.33 16.57
CA LEU A 365 -1.30 16.79 16.45
C LEU A 365 -2.30 15.64 16.59
N MET A 366 -2.01 14.49 15.98
CA MET A 366 -2.86 13.29 16.02
C MET A 366 -2.85 12.58 17.38
N GLY A 367 -1.78 12.76 18.17
CA GLY A 367 -1.56 12.05 19.42
C GLY A 367 -1.28 10.56 19.23
N ASP A 368 -1.29 9.80 20.33
CA ASP A 368 -0.88 8.39 20.35
C ASP A 368 -2.03 7.41 20.57
N ALA A 369 -3.25 7.90 20.81
CA ALA A 369 -4.46 7.10 20.96
C ALA A 369 -5.72 7.93 20.64
N PRO A 370 -6.83 7.29 20.23
CA PRO A 370 -8.11 7.98 20.07
C PRO A 370 -8.57 8.65 21.38
N LYS A 371 -9.21 9.82 21.25
CA LYS A 371 -9.80 10.57 22.37
C LYS A 371 -11.31 10.41 22.39
N TYR A 372 -11.89 10.32 23.59
CA TYR A 372 -13.33 10.11 23.80
C TYR A 372 -13.97 11.27 24.58
N ASP A 373 -13.37 12.45 24.53
CA ASP A 373 -13.90 13.64 25.19
C ASP A 373 -15.24 14.04 24.55
N ALA A 374 -16.24 14.34 25.37
CA ALA A 374 -17.57 14.68 24.87
C ALA A 374 -17.56 16.02 24.10
N PRO A 375 -18.39 16.16 23.04
CA PRO A 375 -18.53 17.42 22.31
C PRO A 375 -18.87 18.60 23.22
N GLY A 376 -18.22 19.74 22.96
CA GLY A 376 -18.37 20.98 23.74
C GLY A 376 -17.53 21.05 25.02
N THR A 377 -16.68 20.05 25.27
CA THR A 377 -15.62 20.13 26.29
C THR A 377 -14.36 20.76 25.69
N ALA A 378 -13.55 21.42 26.53
CA ALA A 378 -12.30 22.03 26.07
C ALA A 378 -11.29 21.01 25.50
N ALA A 379 -11.29 19.77 25.99
CA ALA A 379 -10.42 18.71 25.50
C ALA A 379 -10.85 18.19 24.12
N TYR A 380 -12.16 18.06 23.89
CA TYR A 380 -12.72 17.78 22.57
C TYR A 380 -12.36 18.89 21.57
N ASP A 381 -12.62 20.15 21.93
CA ASP A 381 -12.37 21.29 21.03
C ASP A 381 -10.88 21.40 20.66
N ALA A 382 -9.98 21.11 21.61
CA ALA A 382 -8.54 21.06 21.35
C ALA A 382 -8.15 19.92 20.38
N THR A 383 -8.74 18.74 20.54
CA THR A 383 -8.47 17.60 19.64
C THR A 383 -8.99 17.88 18.23
N VAL A 384 -10.19 18.47 18.11
CA VAL A 384 -10.76 18.90 16.82
C VAL A 384 -9.85 19.94 16.15
N ALA A 385 -9.38 20.94 16.90
CA ALA A 385 -8.46 21.95 16.37
C ALA A 385 -7.16 21.31 15.86
N ASN A 386 -6.56 20.38 16.62
CA ASN A 386 -5.33 19.69 16.21
C ASN A 386 -5.51 18.88 14.93
N LEU A 387 -6.60 18.11 14.81
CA LEU A 387 -6.87 17.30 13.62
C LEU A 387 -7.19 18.18 12.39
N THR A 388 -7.85 19.32 12.61
CA THR A 388 -8.07 20.32 11.55
C THR A 388 -6.74 20.92 11.07
N GLU A 389 -5.83 21.24 11.98
CA GLU A 389 -4.48 21.71 11.63
C GLU A 389 -3.68 20.64 10.88
N ALA A 390 -3.80 19.37 11.27
CA ALA A 390 -3.16 18.26 10.57
C ALA A 390 -3.64 18.15 9.11
N ALA A 391 -4.94 18.31 8.86
CA ALA A 391 -5.48 18.36 7.49
C ALA A 391 -4.93 19.55 6.69
N SER A 392 -4.77 20.72 7.33
CA SER A 392 -4.19 21.91 6.68
C SER A 392 -2.70 21.74 6.32
N ILE A 393 -1.93 20.95 7.06
CA ILE A 393 -0.54 20.61 6.67
C ILE A 393 -0.54 19.84 5.36
N PHE A 394 -1.38 18.79 5.25
CA PHE A 394 -1.50 18.04 3.99
C PHE A 394 -1.97 18.93 2.84
N GLU A 395 -2.96 19.79 3.08
CA GLU A 395 -3.44 20.76 2.10
C GLU A 395 -2.31 21.64 1.55
N SER A 396 -1.56 22.27 2.45
CA SER A 396 -0.51 23.23 2.10
C SER A 396 0.68 22.57 1.40
N VAL A 397 1.17 21.45 1.94
CA VAL A 397 2.41 20.82 1.44
C VAL A 397 2.17 20.12 0.11
N LEU A 398 1.02 19.44 -0.05
CA LEU A 398 0.73 18.64 -1.24
C LEU A 398 -0.13 19.37 -2.28
N GLY A 399 -0.58 20.59 -1.97
CA GLY A 399 -1.37 21.42 -2.87
C GLY A 399 -2.76 20.86 -3.14
N PHE A 400 -3.36 20.17 -2.17
CA PHE A 400 -4.74 19.73 -2.28
C PHE A 400 -5.68 20.92 -2.26
N SER A 401 -6.81 20.83 -2.96
CA SER A 401 -7.84 21.87 -2.87
C SER A 401 -8.57 21.76 -1.53
N SER A 402 -8.98 22.89 -0.96
CA SER A 402 -9.77 22.88 0.28
C SER A 402 -11.08 22.08 0.13
N ALA A 403 -11.64 22.05 -1.08
CA ALA A 403 -12.81 21.24 -1.40
C ALA A 403 -12.54 19.74 -1.29
N ASN A 404 -11.39 19.27 -1.77
CA ASN A 404 -11.00 17.86 -1.63
C ASN A 404 -10.64 17.52 -0.19
N VAL A 405 -9.93 18.40 0.52
CA VAL A 405 -9.59 18.19 1.94
C VAL A 405 -10.85 18.08 2.80
N ALA A 406 -11.88 18.87 2.53
CA ALA A 406 -13.16 18.76 3.23
C ALA A 406 -14.06 17.62 2.75
N GLY A 407 -13.91 17.18 1.49
CA GLY A 407 -14.80 16.21 0.85
C GLY A 407 -14.32 14.76 0.92
N TRP A 408 -13.01 14.54 1.08
CA TRP A 408 -12.43 13.22 1.24
C TRP A 408 -12.82 12.57 2.54
#